data_AF-A0A2S6AZ61-F1
#
_entry.id   AF-A0A2S6AZ61-F1
#
_cell.length_a   1.000
_cell.length_b   1.000
_cell.length_c   1.000
_cell.angle_alpha   90.00
_cell.angle_beta   90.00
_cell.angle_gamma   90.00
#
_symmetry.space_group_name_H-M   'P 1'
#
loop_
_entity.id
_entity.type
_entity.pdbx_description
1 polymer ?
#
loop_
_entity_poly.entity_id
_entity_poly.type
_entity_poly.pdbx_seq_one_letter_code
_entity_poly.pdbx_strand_id
1 'polypeptide(L)' 'VFWFQVGGYSTPDGSVVFGDLPRFFAGDPTAGGFMAGLYPTMMFALPAIAFAIIHEAREDLKPKIRKTFTTAALAS' A
#
# COMPACT_ATOMS: atom_id res chain seq x y z
N VAL A 1 11.08 -5.45 -6.74
CA VAL A 1 11.49 -6.72 -7.36
C VAL A 1 10.35 -7.75 -7.35
N PHE A 2 9.76 -8.07 -6.18
CA PHE A 2 8.61 -9.00 -6.09
C PHE A 2 7.40 -8.61 -6.95
N TRP A 3 7.04 -7.32 -6.98
CA TRP A 3 5.83 -6.85 -7.66
C TRP A 3 5.83 -6.99 -9.19
N PHE A 4 7.02 -6.97 -9.81
CA PHE A 4 7.19 -6.96 -11.27
C PHE A 4 7.97 -8.16 -11.84
N GLN A 5 8.66 -8.93 -11.00
CA GLN A 5 9.54 -10.03 -11.46
C GLN A 5 9.25 -11.37 -10.82
N VAL A 6 8.44 -11.46 -9.75
CA VAL A 6 8.22 -12.75 -9.07
C VAL A 6 7.11 -13.55 -9.73
N GLY A 7 7.52 -14.74 -10.20
CA GLY A 7 6.67 -15.81 -10.72
C GLY A 7 6.19 -15.54 -12.13
N GLY A 8 6.24 -16.59 -12.97
CA GLY A 8 5.71 -16.58 -14.33
C GLY A 8 4.39 -17.32 -14.38
N TYR A 9 3.37 -16.72 -14.99
CA TYR A 9 2.10 -17.38 -15.31
C TYR A 9 1.97 -17.46 -16.83
N SER A 10 1.76 -18.67 -17.34
CA SER A 10 1.42 -18.86 -18.74
C SER A 10 -0.09 -18.73 -18.91
N THR A 11 -0.52 -17.67 -19.58
CA THR A 11 -1.93 -17.47 -19.91
C THR A 11 -2.42 -18.51 -20.92
N PRO A 12 -3.73 -18.76 -21.00
CA PRO A 12 -4.32 -19.64 -22.04
C PRO A 12 -3.98 -19.22 -23.47
N ASP A 13 -3.67 -17.93 -23.67
CA ASP A 13 -3.27 -17.33 -24.94
C ASP A 13 -1.77 -17.50 -25.28
N GLY A 14 -1.02 -18.26 -24.48
CA GLY A 14 0.39 -18.59 -24.74
C GLY A 14 1.41 -17.51 -24.35
N SER A 15 0.97 -16.41 -23.73
CA SER A 15 1.86 -15.36 -23.23
C SER A 15 2.26 -15.61 -21.77
N VAL A 16 3.56 -15.44 -21.47
CA VAL A 16 4.09 -15.58 -20.11
C VAL A 16 4.17 -14.20 -19.47
N VAL A 17 3.37 -13.97 -18.43
CA VAL A 17 3.38 -12.73 -17.64
C VAL A 17 4.17 -12.94 -16.36
N PHE A 18 5.05 -11.99 -16.05
CA PHE A 18 5.92 -12.04 -14.87
C PHE A 18 5.52 -10.95 -13.86
N GLY A 19 5.47 -11.32 -12.58
CA GLY A 19 5.13 -10.41 -11.47
C GLY A 19 3.69 -10.57 -10.96
N ASP A 20 3.50 -10.29 -9.68
CA ASP A 20 2.22 -10.46 -8.96
C ASP A 20 1.08 -9.61 -9.56
N LEU A 21 1.39 -8.39 -10.02
CA LEU A 21 0.41 -7.45 -10.57
C LEU A 21 -0.08 -7.88 -11.98
N PRO A 22 0.78 -8.16 -12.98
CA PRO A 22 0.33 -8.69 -14.29
C PRO A 22 -0.37 -10.05 -14.19
N ARG A 23 0.06 -10.92 -13.25
CA ARG A 23 -0.56 -12.23 -13.01
C ARG A 23 -1.97 -12.11 -12.42
N PHE A 24 -2.17 -11.19 -11.49
CA PHE A 24 -3.50 -10.90 -10.93
C PHE A 24 -4.47 -10.39 -12.01
N PHE A 25 -4.03 -9.45 -12.87
CA PHE A 25 -4.87 -8.98 -13.98
C PHE A 25 -5.11 -10.04 -15.06
N ALA A 26 -4.18 -11.00 -15.23
CA ALA A 26 -4.33 -12.14 -16.14
C ALA A 26 -5.23 -13.27 -15.57
N GLY A 27 -5.80 -13.09 -14.37
CA GLY A 27 -6.76 -14.02 -13.76
C GLY A 27 -6.15 -15.22 -13.05
N ASP A 28 -4.86 -15.17 -12.68
CA ASP A 28 -4.20 -16.24 -11.92
C ASP A 28 -4.72 -16.25 -10.45
N PRO A 29 -5.38 -17.33 -9.99
CA PRO A 29 -5.93 -17.41 -8.63
C PRO A 29 -4.87 -17.54 -7.53
N THR A 30 -3.60 -17.76 -7.89
CA THR A 30 -2.46 -17.82 -6.95
C THR A 30 -1.70 -16.49 -6.84
N ALA A 31 -2.03 -15.51 -7.69
CA ALA A 31 -1.43 -14.19 -7.69
C ALA A 31 -2.29 -13.17 -6.91
N GLY A 32 -1.67 -12.08 -6.48
CA GLY A 32 -2.33 -11.00 -5.74
C GLY A 32 -2.26 -11.15 -4.22
N GLY A 33 -1.61 -12.20 -3.69
CA GLY A 33 -1.41 -12.36 -2.25
C GLY A 33 -0.52 -11.26 -1.64
N PHE A 34 0.50 -10.81 -2.38
CA PHE A 34 1.33 -9.68 -1.97
C PHE A 34 0.56 -8.36 -2.06
N MET A 35 -0.27 -8.18 -3.10
CA MET A 35 -1.13 -7.01 -3.23
C MET A 35 -2.20 -6.93 -2.15
N ALA A 36 -2.91 -8.03 -1.87
CA ALA A 36 -3.97 -8.07 -0.85
C ALA A 36 -3.44 -7.77 0.55
N GLY A 37 -2.21 -8.21 0.87
CA GLY A 37 -1.56 -7.89 2.14
C GLY A 37 -1.05 -6.44 2.22
N LEU A 38 -0.45 -5.92 1.15
CA LEU A 38 0.15 -4.57 1.16
C LEU A 38 -0.86 -3.44 0.96
N TYR A 39 -1.99 -3.67 0.28
CA TYR A 39 -2.97 -2.62 -0.01
C TYR A 39 -3.52 -1.95 1.26
N PRO A 40 -4.00 -2.71 2.27
CA PRO A 40 -4.49 -2.12 3.51
C PRO A 40 -3.35 -1.47 4.30
N THR A 41 -2.16 -2.09 4.33
CA THR A 41 -1.00 -1.52 5.00
C THR A 41 -0.62 -0.18 4.39
N MET A 42 -0.58 -0.05 3.07
CA MET A 42 -0.25 1.22 2.41
C MET A 42 -1.33 2.28 2.60
N MET A 43 -2.62 1.88 2.56
CA MET A 43 -3.74 2.81 2.73
C MET A 43 -3.86 3.37 4.15
N PHE A 44 -3.50 2.58 5.17
CA PHE A 44 -3.62 3.00 6.58
C PHE A 44 -2.29 3.36 7.24
N ALA A 45 -1.14 3.04 6.65
CA ALA A 45 0.16 3.38 7.23
C ALA A 45 0.36 4.89 7.37
N LEU A 46 0.06 5.67 6.34
CA LEU A 46 0.27 7.13 6.38
C LEU A 46 -0.68 7.83 7.38
N PRO A 47 -1.99 7.50 7.43
CA PRO A 47 -2.85 7.97 8.51
C PRO A 47 -2.40 7.54 9.91
N ALA A 48 -1.92 6.29 10.07
CA ALA A 48 -1.43 5.79 11.35
C ALA A 48 -0.17 6.53 11.81
N ILE A 49 0.77 6.78 10.90
CA ILE A 49 1.99 7.58 11.17
C ILE A 49 1.60 9.01 11.55
N ALA A 50 0.68 9.63 10.83
CA ALA A 50 0.19 10.97 11.15
C ALA A 50 -0.44 11.02 12.56
N PHE A 51 -1.22 10.00 12.94
CA PHE A 51 -1.80 9.91 14.28
C PHE A 51 -0.73 9.75 15.37
N ALA A 52 0.28 8.91 15.13
CA ALA A 52 1.41 8.74 16.05
C ALA A 52 2.18 10.05 16.28
N ILE A 53 2.43 10.83 15.22
CA ILE A 53 3.08 12.15 15.31
C ILE A 53 2.24 13.14 16.13
N ILE A 54 0.93 13.14 15.94
CA ILE A 54 0.02 13.99 16.73
C ILE A 54 0.03 13.58 18.21
N HIS A 55 0.12 12.29 18.51
CA HIS A 55 0.13 11.77 19.87
C HIS A 55 1.40 12.19 20.65
N GLU A 56 2.57 12.08 20.02
CA GLU A 56 3.88 12.36 20.63
C GLU A 56 4.25 13.85 20.63
N ALA A 57 3.51 14.70 19.91
CA ALA A 57 3.78 16.13 19.87
C ALA A 57 3.68 16.80 21.25
N ARG A 58 4.62 17.72 21.53
CA ARG A 58 4.61 18.59 22.71
C ARG A 58 3.28 19.35 22.83
N GLU A 59 2.80 19.54 24.06
CA GLU A 59 1.47 20.12 24.35
C GLU A 59 1.27 21.53 23.78
N ASP A 60 2.31 22.37 23.78
CA ASP A 60 2.30 23.72 23.23
C ASP A 60 2.15 23.73 21.69
N LEU A 61 2.66 22.70 21.02
CA LEU A 61 2.67 22.57 19.56
C LEU A 61 1.56 21.64 19.03
N LYS A 62 0.96 20.81 19.90
CA LYS A 62 -0.09 19.83 19.57
C LYS A 62 -1.25 20.43 18.77
N PRO A 63 -1.79 21.62 19.11
CA PRO A 63 -2.88 22.23 18.33
C PRO A 63 -2.48 22.55 16.88
N LYS A 64 -1.21 22.95 16.66
CA LYS A 64 -0.68 23.25 15.33
C LYS A 64 -0.38 21.97 14.55
N ILE A 65 0.32 21.02 15.18
CA ILE A 65 0.71 19.74 14.58
C ILE A 65 -0.54 18.92 14.20
N ARG A 66 -1.56 18.87 15.07
CA ARG A 66 -2.83 18.21 14.76
C ARG A 66 -3.46 18.76 13.48
N LYS A 67 -3.53 20.08 13.31
CA LYS A 67 -4.10 20.68 12.09
C LYS A 67 -3.32 20.26 10.84
N THR A 68 -2.00 20.29 10.88
CA THR A 68 -1.14 19.97 9.73
C THR A 68 -1.18 18.49 9.35
N PHE A 69 -1.10 17.59 10.34
CA PHE A 69 -1.02 16.16 10.07
C PHE A 69 -2.40 15.54 9.80
N THR A 70 -3.50 16.13 10.29
CA THR A 70 -4.85 15.70 9.91
C THR A 70 -5.15 15.98 8.44
N THR A 71 -4.73 17.13 7.89
CA THR A 71 -4.86 17.37 6.44
C THR A 71 -3.96 16.49 5.61
N ALA A 72 -2.71 16.26 6.05
CA ALA A 72 -1.80 15.33 5.37
C ALA A 72 -2.35 13.88 5.35
N ALA A 73 -2.99 13.44 6.45
CA ALA A 73 -3.61 12.13 6.56
C ALA A 73 -4.86 11.96 5.68
N LEU A 74 -5.60 13.04 5.40
CA LEU A 74 -6.79 13.00 4.53
C LEU A 74 -6.46 13.07 3.04
N ALA A 75 -5.28 13.60 2.69
CA ALA A 75 -4.83 13.72 1.31
C ALA A 75 -4.10 12.47 0.79
N SER A 76 -3.76 11.52 1.68
CA SER A 76 -3.08 10.26 1.34
C SER A 76 -4.07 9.14 1.04
#